data_AF-A0A2E1JZ79-F1
#
_entry.id   AF-A0A2E1JZ79-F1
#
_cell.length_a   1.000
_cell.length_b   1.000
_cell.length_c   1.000
_cell.angle_alpha   90.00
_cell.angle_beta   90.00
_cell.angle_gamma   90.00
#
_symmetry.space_group_name_H-M   'P 1'
#
loop_
_entity.id
_entity.type
_entity.pdbx_description
1 polymer ?
#
loop_
_entity_poly.entity_id
_entity_poly.type
_entity_poly.pdbx_seq_one_letter_code
_entity_poly.pdbx_strand_id
1 'polypeptide(L)'
;MKDNFSKGLDAWLWQRITSLFLTAYILPILLFWLLPQALSLAAWRILLFSSPMRILGGLASISLLIHACIGIWVVATDYIQIDRYQQLVLSLFYLITVISSMVLVISLWSPR
;
A
#
# COMPACT_ATOMS: atom_id res chain seq x y z
N MET A 1 25.38 18.35 8.48
CA MET A 1 24.46 17.41 9.18
C MET A 1 23.36 18.15 9.97
N LYS A 2 23.09 19.42 9.67
CA LYS A 2 21.97 20.22 10.18
C LYS A 2 20.91 20.52 9.10
N ASP A 3 20.90 19.73 8.04
CA ASP A 3 20.24 20.01 6.77
C ASP A 3 19.19 18.94 6.39
N ASN A 4 18.59 18.26 7.38
CA ASN A 4 17.63 17.16 7.16
C ASN A 4 16.22 17.40 7.71
N PHE A 5 15.87 18.60 8.22
CA PHE A 5 14.48 18.87 8.65
C PHE A 5 13.48 18.65 7.50
N SER A 6 13.86 18.99 6.26
CA SER A 6 13.08 18.69 5.06
C SER A 6 12.83 17.19 4.93
N LYS A 7 13.85 16.34 5.02
CA LYS A 7 13.70 14.89 4.86
C LYS A 7 12.74 14.26 5.87
N GLY A 8 12.76 14.71 7.13
CA GLY A 8 11.84 14.23 8.16
C GLY A 8 10.41 14.69 7.93
N LEU A 9 10.21 15.99 7.63
CA LEU A 9 8.91 16.56 7.32
C LEU A 9 8.31 15.97 6.03
N ASP A 10 9.13 15.75 5.01
CA ASP A 10 8.75 15.15 3.74
C ASP A 10 8.29 13.70 3.94
N ALA A 11 9.07 12.89 4.68
CA ALA A 11 8.67 11.52 5.02
C ALA A 11 7.38 11.49 5.84
N TRP A 12 7.22 12.44 6.77
CA TRP A 12 5.98 12.62 7.52
C TRP A 12 4.81 12.93 6.58
N LEU A 13 4.97 13.88 5.66
CA LEU A 13 3.91 14.30 4.75
C LEU A 13 3.51 13.18 3.79
N TRP A 14 4.49 12.49 3.19
CA TRP A 14 4.25 11.36 2.30
C TRP A 14 3.50 10.21 3.00
N GLN A 15 3.82 9.92 4.26
CA GLN A 15 3.06 8.95 5.07
C GLN A 15 1.56 9.29 5.14
N ARG A 16 1.20 10.57 5.32
CA ARG A 16 -0.21 11.00 5.44
C ARG A 16 -0.89 10.97 4.08
N ILE A 17 -0.27 11.55 3.05
CA ILE A 17 -0.84 11.59 1.70
C ILE A 17 -1.12 10.18 1.19
N THR A 18 -0.14 9.28 1.30
CA THR A 18 -0.30 7.88 0.86
C THR A 18 -1.36 7.13 1.66
N SER A 19 -1.50 7.41 2.97
CA SER A 19 -2.56 6.81 3.78
C SER A 19 -3.98 7.17 3.32
N LEU A 20 -4.18 8.37 2.76
CA LEU A 20 -5.48 8.79 2.22
C LEU A 20 -5.86 7.97 0.99
N PHE A 21 -4.91 7.74 0.07
CA PHE A 21 -5.15 6.90 -1.11
C PHE A 21 -5.36 5.43 -0.75
N LEU A 22 -4.59 4.90 0.21
CA LEU A 22 -4.80 3.54 0.73
C LEU A 22 -6.19 3.40 1.37
N THR A 23 -6.61 4.38 2.16
CA THR A 23 -7.94 4.42 2.79
C THR A 23 -9.03 4.50 1.73
N ALA A 24 -8.88 5.34 0.70
CA ALA A 24 -9.84 5.47 -0.38
C ALA A 24 -10.07 4.15 -1.15
N TYR A 25 -9.04 3.30 -1.26
CA TYR A 25 -9.17 1.99 -1.89
C TYR A 25 -9.74 0.91 -0.94
N ILE A 26 -9.31 0.90 0.32
CA ILE A 26 -9.70 -0.13 1.30
C ILE A 26 -11.13 0.11 1.82
N LEU A 27 -11.52 1.35 2.06
CA LEU A 27 -12.79 1.68 2.71
C LEU A 27 -14.02 1.15 1.96
N PRO A 28 -14.16 1.30 0.62
CA PRO A 28 -15.28 0.72 -0.12
C PRO A 28 -15.33 -0.81 -0.01
N ILE A 29 -14.17 -1.48 0.03
CA ILE A 29 -14.07 -2.93 0.19
C ILE A 29 -14.57 -3.35 1.58
N LEU A 30 -14.16 -2.63 2.63
CA LEU A 30 -14.62 -2.89 3.99
C LEU A 30 -16.13 -2.63 4.14
N LEU A 31 -16.63 -1.54 3.58
CA LEU A 31 -18.06 -1.22 3.63
C LEU A 31 -18.90 -2.22 2.84
N PHE A 32 -18.37 -2.79 1.76
CA PHE A 32 -19.06 -3.81 0.98
C PHE A 32 -19.39 -5.06 1.80
N TRP A 33 -18.54 -5.46 2.74
CA TRP A 33 -18.80 -6.60 3.64
C TRP A 33 -20.04 -6.43 4.52
N LEU A 34 -20.53 -5.20 4.71
CA LEU A 34 -21.74 -4.94 5.47
C LEU A 34 -23.03 -5.19 4.67
N LEU A 35 -22.92 -5.44 3.35
CA LEU A 35 -24.07 -5.69 2.48
C LEU A 35 -24.43 -7.18 2.44
N PRO A 36 -25.73 -7.54 2.43
CA PRO A 36 -26.17 -8.94 2.41
C PRO A 36 -25.64 -9.75 1.21
N GLN A 37 -25.46 -9.11 0.05
CA GLN A 37 -24.96 -9.75 -1.17
C GLN A 37 -23.44 -9.97 -1.22
N ALA A 38 -22.70 -9.56 -0.17
CA ALA A 38 -21.24 -9.63 -0.12
C ALA A 38 -20.69 -11.05 -0.19
N LEU A 39 -21.47 -12.10 0.07
CA LEU A 39 -21.00 -13.48 -0.04
C LEU A 39 -20.96 -14.01 -1.49
N SER A 40 -21.50 -13.25 -2.45
CA SER A 40 -21.56 -13.69 -3.85
C SER A 40 -20.31 -13.27 -4.65
N LEU A 41 -19.67 -14.25 -5.31
CA LEU A 41 -18.52 -14.00 -6.20
C LEU A 41 -18.86 -12.98 -7.31
N ALA A 42 -20.09 -12.99 -7.81
CA ALA A 42 -20.55 -12.05 -8.83
C ALA A 42 -20.53 -10.60 -8.32
N ALA A 43 -21.06 -10.34 -7.12
CA ALA A 43 -21.06 -8.99 -6.56
C ALA A 43 -19.63 -8.48 -6.26
N TRP A 44 -18.73 -9.35 -5.78
CA TRP A 44 -17.31 -9.04 -5.64
C TRP A 44 -16.67 -8.60 -6.95
N ARG A 45 -16.93 -9.34 -8.04
CA ARG A 45 -16.38 -9.00 -9.35
C ARG A 45 -16.92 -7.66 -9.84
N ILE A 46 -18.20 -7.37 -9.62
CA ILE A 46 -18.77 -6.07 -10.02
C ILE A 46 -18.08 -4.92 -9.29
N LEU A 47 -17.90 -5.02 -7.97
CA LEU A 47 -17.21 -3.98 -7.20
C LEU A 47 -15.75 -3.82 -7.65
N LEU A 48 -14.96 -4.88 -7.54
CA LEU A 48 -13.50 -4.82 -7.72
C LEU A 48 -13.09 -4.47 -9.15
N PHE A 49 -13.87 -4.88 -10.16
CA PHE A 49 -13.54 -4.61 -11.57
C PHE A 49 -14.24 -3.40 -12.17
N SER A 50 -14.99 -2.65 -11.36
CA SER A 50 -15.51 -1.34 -11.75
C SER A 50 -14.36 -0.36 -12.06
N SER A 51 -14.58 0.56 -13.00
CA SER A 51 -13.56 1.54 -13.40
C SER A 51 -12.98 2.35 -12.23
N PRO A 52 -13.78 2.83 -11.25
CA PRO A 52 -13.24 3.55 -10.10
C PRO A 52 -12.30 2.69 -9.25
N MET A 53 -12.66 1.42 -9.00
CA MET A 53 -11.82 0.52 -8.20
C MET A 53 -10.51 0.14 -8.90
N ARG A 54 -10.50 0.03 -10.23
CA ARG A 54 -9.25 -0.19 -11.00
C ARG A 54 -8.29 1.00 -10.88
N ILE A 55 -8.80 2.22 -10.98
CA ILE A 55 -8.01 3.44 -10.83
C ILE A 55 -7.50 3.57 -9.39
N LEU A 56 -8.38 3.44 -8.40
CA LEU A 56 -8.02 3.50 -6.99
C LEU A 56 -7.02 2.39 -6.61
N GLY A 57 -7.16 1.19 -7.16
CA GLY A 57 -6.20 0.10 -6.93
C GLY A 57 -4.81 0.38 -7.50
N GLY A 58 -4.74 1.03 -8.66
CA GLY A 58 -3.48 1.53 -9.23
C GLY A 58 -2.82 2.59 -8.34
N LEU A 59 -3.58 3.59 -7.91
CA LEU A 59 -3.11 4.64 -7.00
C LEU A 59 -2.70 4.08 -5.63
N ALA A 60 -3.47 3.13 -5.09
CA ALA A 60 -3.17 2.44 -3.85
C ALA A 60 -1.89 1.61 -3.96
N SER A 61 -1.62 0.99 -5.12
CA SER A 61 -0.37 0.25 -5.36
C SER A 61 0.85 1.16 -5.26
N ILE A 62 0.82 2.32 -5.92
CA ILE A 62 1.90 3.32 -5.83
C ILE A 62 2.02 3.86 -4.40
N SER A 63 0.89 4.15 -3.77
CA SER A 63 0.84 4.67 -2.40
C SER A 63 1.41 3.66 -1.40
N LEU A 64 1.13 2.36 -1.59
CA LEU A 64 1.64 1.28 -0.74
C LEU A 64 3.16 1.18 -0.81
N LEU A 65 3.76 1.32 -2.00
CA LEU A 65 5.23 1.31 -2.16
C LEU A 65 5.89 2.39 -1.29
N ILE A 66 5.36 3.61 -1.34
CA ILE A 66 5.91 4.74 -0.58
C ILE A 66 5.61 4.58 0.92
N HIS A 67 4.37 4.23 1.26
CA HIS A 67 3.91 4.08 2.64
C HIS A 67 4.64 2.97 3.38
N ALA A 68 4.75 1.79 2.76
CA ALA A 68 5.45 0.65 3.36
C ALA A 68 6.95 0.89 3.43
N CYS A 69 7.56 1.53 2.41
CA CYS A 69 8.98 1.84 2.40
C CYS A 69 9.38 2.72 3.60
N ILE A 70 8.71 3.85 3.76
CA ILE A 70 8.98 4.77 4.87
C ILE A 70 8.62 4.11 6.21
N GLY A 71 7.49 3.40 6.28
CA GLY A 71 6.99 2.80 7.52
C GLY A 71 7.94 1.74 8.07
N ILE A 72 8.33 0.77 7.24
CA ILE A 72 9.25 -0.29 7.68
C ILE A 72 10.66 0.24 7.92
N TRP A 73 11.09 1.28 7.19
CA TRP A 73 12.35 1.95 7.47
C TRP A 73 12.40 2.52 8.89
N VAL A 74 11.36 3.26 9.32
CA VAL A 74 11.29 3.80 10.69
C VAL A 74 11.32 2.68 11.73
N VAL A 75 10.51 1.64 11.56
CA VAL A 75 10.47 0.49 12.49
C VAL A 75 11.85 -0.20 12.55
N ALA A 76 12.48 -0.42 11.41
CA ALA A 76 13.75 -1.12 11.36
C ALA A 76 14.88 -0.31 12.01
N THR A 77 14.94 1.01 11.79
CA THR A 77 15.96 1.87 12.41
C THR A 77 15.78 2.04 13.92
N ASP A 78 14.53 1.95 14.42
CA ASP A 78 14.25 2.10 15.85
C ASP A 78 14.57 0.82 16.63
N TYR A 79 14.30 -0.35 16.05
CA TYR A 79 14.32 -1.62 16.78
C TYR A 79 15.42 -2.60 16.38
N ILE A 80 16.02 -2.47 15.19
CA ILE A 80 17.06 -3.41 14.71
C ILE A 80 18.43 -2.77 14.82
N GLN A 81 19.19 -3.17 15.84
CA GLN A 81 20.49 -2.55 16.17
C GLN A 81 21.66 -3.06 15.30
N ILE A 82 21.48 -4.18 14.58
CA ILE A 82 22.53 -4.79 13.77
C ILE A 82 22.28 -4.47 12.30
N ASP A 83 23.16 -3.67 11.69
CA ASP A 83 23.04 -3.15 10.32
C ASP A 83 22.71 -4.24 9.28
N ARG A 84 23.35 -5.40 9.37
CA ARG A 84 23.13 -6.51 8.43
C ARG A 84 21.71 -7.08 8.52
N TYR A 85 21.16 -7.18 9.73
CA TYR A 85 19.79 -7.65 9.93
C TYR A 85 18.78 -6.59 9.52
N GLN A 86 19.08 -5.32 9.78
CA GLN A 86 18.25 -4.20 9.33
C GLN A 86 18.14 -4.20 7.80
N GLN A 87 19.27 -4.28 7.08
CA GLN A 87 19.31 -4.31 5.62
C GLN A 87 18.57 -5.53 5.05
N LEU A 88 18.72 -6.71 5.67
CA LEU A 88 18.00 -7.92 5.26
C LEU A 88 16.49 -7.72 5.40
N VAL A 89 16.01 -7.23 6.55
CA VAL A 89 14.59 -6.98 6.79
C VAL A 89 14.04 -5.98 5.78
N LEU A 90 14.70 -4.83 5.59
CA LEU A 90 14.26 -3.82 4.64
C LEU A 90 14.17 -4.38 3.22
N SER A 91 15.18 -5.13 2.78
CA SER A 91 15.20 -5.71 1.43
C SER A 91 14.06 -6.70 1.20
N LEU A 92 13.76 -7.56 2.18
CA LEU A 92 12.66 -8.52 2.09
C LEU A 92 11.30 -7.82 2.05
N PHE A 93 11.07 -6.84 2.93
CA PHE A 93 9.80 -6.10 2.95
C PHE A 93 9.59 -5.29 1.67
N TYR A 94 10.64 -4.67 1.13
CA TYR A 94 10.55 -3.95 -0.14
C TYR A 94 10.22 -4.89 -1.29
N LEU A 95 10.87 -6.06 -1.37
CA LEU A 95 10.60 -7.06 -2.40
C LEU A 95 9.13 -7.53 -2.34
N ILE A 96 8.64 -7.88 -1.14
CA ILE A 96 7.26 -8.31 -0.94
C ILE A 96 6.28 -7.22 -1.38
N THR A 97 6.53 -5.97 -0.98
CA THR A 97 5.66 -4.84 -1.30
C THR A 97 5.60 -4.58 -2.81
N VAL A 98 6.73 -4.69 -3.51
CA VAL A 98 6.78 -4.55 -4.97
C VAL A 98 5.99 -5.66 -5.64
N ILE A 99 6.23 -6.92 -5.26
CA ILE A 99 5.54 -8.08 -5.84
C ILE A 99 4.03 -7.97 -5.60
N SER A 100 3.58 -7.68 -4.37
CA SER A 100 2.16 -7.56 -4.06
C SER A 100 1.48 -6.44 -4.87
N SER A 101 2.17 -5.31 -5.05
CA SER A 101 1.68 -4.19 -5.84
C SER A 101 1.56 -4.53 -7.32
N MET A 102 2.55 -5.25 -7.87
CA MET A 102 2.51 -5.73 -9.27
C MET A 102 1.37 -6.73 -9.48
N VAL A 103 1.20 -7.69 -8.56
CA VAL A 103 0.11 -8.67 -8.61
C VAL A 103 -1.24 -7.98 -8.58
N LEU A 104 -1.43 -6.97 -7.72
CA LEU A 104 -2.67 -6.22 -7.63
C LEU A 104 -2.99 -5.51 -8.96
N VAL A 105 -2.03 -4.77 -9.52
CA VAL A 105 -2.21 -4.07 -10.79
C VAL A 105 -2.53 -5.05 -11.92
N ILE A 106 -1.75 -6.12 -12.07
CA ILE A 106 -1.98 -7.12 -13.12
C ILE A 106 -3.37 -7.75 -12.97
N SER A 107 -3.79 -8.06 -11.74
CA SER A 107 -5.08 -8.70 -11.47
C SER A 107 -6.28 -7.81 -11.79
N LEU A 108 -6.14 -6.48 -11.60
CA LEU A 108 -7.18 -5.48 -11.87
C LEU A 108 -7.29 -5.11 -13.35
N TRP A 109 -6.17 -5.16 -14.07
CA TRP A 109 -6.08 -4.70 -15.46
C TRP A 109 -6.03 -5.83 -16.49
N SER A 110 -5.98 -7.10 -16.06
CA SER A 110 -6.05 -8.24 -16.97
C SER A 110 -7.40 -8.28 -17.72
N PRO A 111 -7.39 -8.61 -19.02
CA PRO A 111 -8.62 -8.88 -19.76
C PRO A 111 -9.31 -10.12 -19.17
N ARG A 112 -10.65 -10.09 -19.11
CA ARG A 112 -11.50 -11.11 -18.46
C ARG A 112 -12.63 -11.53 -19.36
#